data_AF-A0A5C8NJ45-F1
#
_entry.id   AF-A0A5C8NJ45-F1
#
_cell.length_a   1.000
_cell.length_b   1.000
_cell.length_c   1.000
_cell.angle_alpha   90.00
_cell.angle_beta   90.00
_cell.angle_gamma   90.00
#
_symmetry.space_group_name_H-M   'P 1'
#
loop_
_entity.id
_entity.type
_entity.pdbx_description
1 polymer ?
#
loop_
_entity_poly.entity_id
_entity_poly.type
_entity_poly.pdbx_seq_one_letter_code
_entity_poly.pdbx_strand_id
1 'polypeptide(L)'
;MSEQSGLSIFDAAKNSAEATFPLARRGGYDSDAVDAWVRNQASELTAAAETVSSLQKENAQLRESLNQLRERVDSVDKPSYAGLGGHAAQLLQLAEQEAEDVRNRAEREAVEAIMKAEEEANLLKTSAAKEAEELRSQAVADLEEKRRSLLEEAEATHADAVAKAEDLRTQAEREAAQLKLAAEQDIKNLRLGATREVEQARAAADREVTEARRVLAVEKERLAREAKENHDAATEATSKLVADAETRAAAADDRAREAMAQAAKARDAASAEAARIIDSAKTEAKSIVSNAHAEAEHLRATATTEIERQTRSLRAEVDDLQRKRESAIAQMAQLRDFAASFAGVPVEEKGTGDAPEAKQADAPKDEPADAKADEAPAEAADDDATQVQEAVSD
;
A
#
# COMPACT_ATOMS: atom_id res chain seq x y z
N MET A 1 141.81 -68.63 -93.01
CA MET A 1 142.75 -69.19 -94.02
C MET A 1 143.93 -68.24 -94.17
N SER A 2 145.00 -68.66 -94.87
CA SER A 2 146.33 -68.01 -94.91
C SER A 2 146.98 -67.81 -93.54
N GLU A 3 147.24 -68.90 -92.83
CA GLU A 3 148.35 -68.96 -91.88
C GLU A 3 149.65 -69.11 -92.68
N GLN A 4 150.62 -68.21 -92.51
CA GLN A 4 151.83 -68.19 -93.34
C GLN A 4 153.10 -67.98 -92.48
N SER A 5 153.66 -69.10 -92.00
CA SER A 5 155.10 -69.31 -91.78
C SER A 5 155.95 -68.14 -91.25
N GLY A 6 155.70 -67.67 -90.03
CA GLY A 6 156.54 -66.66 -89.34
C GLY A 6 157.57 -67.21 -88.34
N LEU A 7 157.49 -68.50 -87.99
CA LEU A 7 158.18 -69.08 -86.81
C LEU A 7 159.65 -69.48 -87.03
N SER A 8 160.15 -69.51 -88.27
CA SER A 8 161.45 -70.13 -88.61
C SER A 8 162.69 -69.34 -88.17
N ILE A 9 162.56 -68.09 -87.73
CA ILE A 9 163.70 -67.22 -87.38
C ILE A 9 164.20 -67.48 -85.94
N PHE A 10 163.29 -67.70 -84.99
CA PHE A 10 163.65 -67.94 -83.59
C PHE A 10 164.30 -69.31 -83.37
N ASP A 11 163.94 -70.31 -84.18
CA ASP A 11 164.55 -71.65 -84.13
C ASP A 11 165.99 -71.63 -84.71
N ALA A 12 166.23 -70.81 -85.73
CA ALA A 12 167.59 -70.57 -86.26
C ALA A 12 168.49 -69.88 -85.21
N ALA A 13 167.96 -68.93 -84.44
CA ALA A 13 168.70 -68.30 -83.33
C ALA A 13 169.08 -69.34 -82.26
N LYS A 14 168.18 -70.28 -81.95
CA LYS A 14 168.41 -71.36 -80.98
C LYS A 14 169.56 -72.28 -81.40
N ASN A 15 169.62 -72.66 -82.68
CA ASN A 15 170.71 -73.46 -83.25
C ASN A 15 172.04 -72.67 -83.34
N SER A 16 172.00 -71.34 -83.41
CA SER A 16 173.22 -70.52 -83.47
C SER A 16 174.00 -70.45 -82.15
N ALA A 17 173.37 -70.79 -81.02
CA ALA A 17 174.02 -70.81 -79.70
C ALA A 17 175.06 -71.93 -79.52
N GLU A 18 175.07 -72.96 -80.38
CA GLU A 18 176.04 -74.06 -80.37
C GLU A 18 177.18 -73.87 -81.39
N ALA A 19 177.19 -72.77 -82.15
CA ALA A 19 178.15 -72.52 -83.22
C ALA A 19 179.52 -72.06 -82.69
N THR A 20 180.49 -72.98 -82.59
CA THR A 20 181.87 -72.66 -82.16
C THR A 20 182.66 -71.95 -83.28
N PHE A 21 183.21 -70.77 -82.98
CA PHE A 21 184.08 -70.03 -83.90
C PHE A 21 185.53 -70.57 -83.93
N PRO A 22 186.22 -70.59 -85.10
CA PRO A 22 187.57 -71.15 -85.21
C PRO A 22 188.67 -70.23 -84.63
N LEU A 23 189.54 -70.78 -83.78
CA LEU A 23 190.59 -70.02 -83.09
C LEU A 23 191.76 -69.63 -84.02
N ALA A 24 192.06 -68.33 -84.10
CA ALA A 24 193.17 -67.79 -84.89
C ALA A 24 194.44 -67.55 -84.04
N ARG A 25 195.60 -68.07 -84.47
CA ARG A 25 196.84 -68.10 -83.67
C ARG A 25 197.54 -66.75 -83.38
N ARG A 26 197.10 -65.63 -83.95
CA ARG A 26 197.72 -64.31 -83.70
C ARG A 26 196.76 -63.17 -84.09
N GLY A 27 196.35 -62.35 -83.12
CA GLY A 27 195.52 -61.16 -83.36
C GLY A 27 194.03 -61.42 -83.57
N GLY A 28 193.52 -62.59 -83.18
CA GLY A 28 192.07 -62.82 -83.07
C GLY A 28 191.47 -62.10 -81.85
N TYR A 29 190.14 -62.03 -81.80
CA TYR A 29 189.42 -61.59 -80.60
C TYR A 29 189.67 -62.55 -79.43
N ASP A 30 189.65 -62.02 -78.21
CA ASP A 30 189.74 -62.79 -76.97
C ASP A 30 188.50 -63.70 -76.82
N SER A 31 188.73 -65.01 -76.73
CA SER A 31 187.65 -66.00 -76.66
C SER A 31 186.80 -65.84 -75.40
N ASP A 32 187.39 -65.50 -74.26
CA ASP A 32 186.65 -65.40 -73.01
C ASP A 32 185.76 -64.16 -73.01
N ALA A 33 186.25 -63.06 -73.62
CA ALA A 33 185.47 -61.85 -73.84
C ALA A 33 184.35 -62.05 -74.89
N VAL A 34 184.61 -62.78 -75.97
CA VAL A 34 183.59 -63.12 -76.99
C VAL A 34 182.54 -64.06 -76.41
N ASP A 35 182.92 -65.13 -75.73
CA ASP A 35 181.96 -66.07 -75.13
C ASP A 35 181.17 -65.44 -73.98
N ALA A 36 181.74 -64.46 -73.27
CA ALA A 36 180.99 -63.64 -72.31
C ALA A 36 179.98 -62.73 -73.03
N TRP A 37 180.39 -62.06 -74.12
CA TRP A 37 179.51 -61.20 -74.91
C TRP A 37 178.38 -61.99 -75.60
N VAL A 38 178.67 -63.17 -76.16
CA VAL A 38 177.70 -64.08 -76.78
C VAL A 38 176.73 -64.63 -75.73
N ARG A 39 177.19 -65.03 -74.55
CA ARG A 39 176.29 -65.43 -73.44
C ARG A 39 175.42 -64.28 -72.95
N ASN A 40 175.96 -63.07 -72.86
CA ASN A 40 175.20 -61.88 -72.51
C ASN A 40 174.13 -61.57 -73.58
N GLN A 41 174.50 -61.53 -74.86
CA GLN A 41 173.55 -61.33 -75.97
C GLN A 41 172.52 -62.45 -76.11
N ALA A 42 172.89 -63.71 -75.87
CA ALA A 42 171.92 -64.81 -75.79
C ALA A 42 170.92 -64.59 -74.64
N SER A 43 171.39 -64.11 -73.48
CA SER A 43 170.52 -63.81 -72.34
C SER A 43 169.59 -62.60 -72.61
N GLU A 44 170.11 -61.54 -73.25
CA GLU A 44 169.32 -60.39 -73.70
C GLU A 44 168.28 -60.80 -74.75
N LEU A 45 168.64 -61.67 -75.71
CA LEU A 45 167.71 -62.21 -76.69
C LEU A 45 166.65 -63.12 -76.06
N THR A 46 166.96 -63.91 -75.04
CA THR A 46 165.94 -64.68 -74.31
C THR A 46 165.01 -63.77 -73.51
N ALA A 47 165.53 -62.74 -72.83
CA ALA A 47 164.71 -61.76 -72.12
C ALA A 47 163.84 -60.94 -73.08
N ALA A 48 164.35 -60.59 -74.27
CA ALA A 48 163.59 -59.97 -75.35
C ALA A 48 162.49 -60.90 -75.89
N ALA A 49 162.77 -62.19 -76.06
CA ALA A 49 161.77 -63.18 -76.50
C ALA A 49 160.68 -63.41 -75.44
N GLU A 50 161.03 -63.46 -74.16
CA GLU A 50 160.07 -63.58 -73.05
C GLU A 50 159.20 -62.33 -72.89
N THR A 51 159.78 -61.14 -72.99
CA THR A 51 159.03 -59.87 -72.95
C THR A 51 158.16 -59.66 -74.20
N VAL A 52 158.60 -60.09 -75.38
CA VAL A 52 157.72 -60.14 -76.57
C VAL A 52 156.59 -61.16 -76.37
N SER A 53 156.86 -62.31 -75.74
CA SER A 53 155.81 -63.31 -75.43
C SER A 53 154.79 -62.82 -74.40
N SER A 54 155.21 -62.10 -73.36
CA SER A 54 154.30 -61.49 -72.39
C SER A 54 153.49 -60.37 -73.04
N LEU A 55 154.12 -59.45 -73.77
CA LEU A 55 153.43 -58.37 -74.51
C LEU A 55 152.47 -58.89 -75.58
N GLN A 56 152.73 -60.06 -76.18
CA GLN A 56 151.79 -60.74 -77.09
C GLN A 56 150.58 -61.33 -76.37
N LYS A 57 150.77 -61.96 -75.21
CA LYS A 57 149.68 -62.45 -74.35
C LYS A 57 148.83 -61.30 -73.81
N GLU A 58 149.47 -60.24 -73.37
CA GLU A 58 148.82 -59.00 -72.94
C GLU A 58 148.06 -58.34 -74.10
N ASN A 59 148.64 -58.28 -75.31
CA ASN A 59 147.92 -57.82 -76.51
C ASN A 59 146.70 -58.70 -76.84
N ALA A 60 146.77 -60.01 -76.64
CA ALA A 60 145.63 -60.90 -76.85
C ALA A 60 144.53 -60.61 -75.82
N GLN A 61 144.87 -60.52 -74.53
CA GLN A 61 143.94 -60.17 -73.45
C GLN A 61 143.35 -58.75 -73.60
N LEU A 62 144.15 -57.78 -74.04
CA LEU A 62 143.68 -56.42 -74.36
C LEU A 62 142.78 -56.39 -75.58
N ARG A 63 143.03 -57.20 -76.62
CA ARG A 63 142.13 -57.33 -77.78
C ARG A 63 140.83 -58.04 -77.43
N GLU A 64 140.88 -59.07 -76.58
CA GLU A 64 139.69 -59.78 -76.14
C GLU A 64 138.83 -58.91 -75.20
N SER A 65 139.44 -58.23 -74.23
CA SER A 65 138.73 -57.23 -73.41
C SER A 65 138.24 -56.04 -74.22
N LEU A 66 138.97 -55.53 -75.22
CA LEU A 66 138.45 -54.53 -76.16
C LEU A 66 137.27 -55.04 -76.99
N ASN A 67 137.26 -56.33 -77.36
CA ASN A 67 136.11 -56.93 -78.04
C ASN A 67 134.92 -57.08 -77.09
N GLN A 68 135.12 -57.55 -75.86
CA GLN A 68 134.06 -57.61 -74.83
C GLN A 68 133.53 -56.22 -74.46
N LEU A 69 134.38 -55.20 -74.42
CA LEU A 69 133.97 -53.80 -74.22
C LEU A 69 133.23 -53.25 -75.44
N ARG A 70 133.67 -53.57 -76.67
CA ARG A 70 132.94 -53.22 -77.90
C ARG A 70 131.57 -53.88 -77.96
N GLU A 71 131.46 -55.16 -77.63
CA GLU A 71 130.21 -55.91 -77.59
C GLU A 71 129.26 -55.33 -76.52
N ARG A 72 129.79 -54.92 -75.35
CA ARG A 72 129.04 -54.14 -74.36
C ARG A 72 128.62 -52.77 -74.86
N VAL A 73 129.48 -52.01 -75.55
CA VAL A 73 129.14 -50.69 -76.11
C VAL A 73 128.11 -50.84 -77.24
N ASP A 74 128.26 -51.80 -78.15
CA ASP A 74 127.24 -52.13 -79.15
C ASP A 74 125.91 -52.54 -78.50
N SER A 75 125.92 -53.22 -77.33
CA SER A 75 124.68 -53.51 -76.59
C SER A 75 124.02 -52.28 -75.93
N VAL A 76 124.74 -51.15 -75.83
CA VAL A 76 124.28 -49.88 -75.21
C VAL A 76 123.95 -48.81 -76.25
N ASP A 77 124.71 -48.71 -77.35
CA ASP A 77 124.38 -47.89 -78.52
C ASP A 77 123.34 -48.57 -79.42
N LYS A 78 123.28 -49.91 -79.43
CA LYS A 78 122.27 -50.72 -80.10
C LYS A 78 121.68 -51.79 -79.17
N PRO A 79 120.98 -51.42 -78.07
CA PRO A 79 120.06 -52.34 -77.42
C PRO A 79 119.14 -52.97 -78.48
N SER A 80 119.01 -54.30 -78.47
CA SER A 80 118.43 -55.06 -79.58
C SER A 80 116.90 -55.01 -79.61
N TYR A 81 116.36 -53.80 -79.81
CA TYR A 81 114.96 -53.52 -80.10
C TYR A 81 114.42 -54.21 -81.37
N ALA A 82 115.24 -54.94 -82.13
CA ALA A 82 114.75 -55.91 -83.12
C ALA A 82 113.90 -57.02 -82.48
N GLY A 83 114.28 -57.50 -81.28
CA GLY A 83 113.47 -58.41 -80.47
C GLY A 83 112.65 -57.68 -79.42
N LEU A 84 113.29 -56.75 -78.69
CA LEU A 84 112.65 -56.03 -77.59
C LEU A 84 111.67 -54.93 -78.03
N GLY A 85 111.79 -54.38 -79.23
CA GLY A 85 110.79 -53.47 -79.80
C GLY A 85 109.54 -54.23 -80.23
N GLY A 86 109.71 -55.42 -80.81
CA GLY A 86 108.60 -56.34 -81.06
C GLY A 86 107.92 -56.77 -79.76
N HIS A 87 108.67 -57.24 -78.77
CA HIS A 87 108.10 -57.72 -77.51
C HIS A 87 107.54 -56.60 -76.62
N ALA A 88 108.18 -55.42 -76.55
CA ALA A 88 107.64 -54.28 -75.80
C ALA A 88 106.44 -53.64 -76.51
N ALA A 89 106.40 -53.60 -77.85
CA ALA A 89 105.20 -53.20 -78.58
C ALA A 89 104.07 -54.22 -78.39
N GLN A 90 104.37 -55.53 -78.36
CA GLN A 90 103.39 -56.56 -78.02
C GLN A 90 102.87 -56.44 -76.58
N LEU A 91 103.74 -56.15 -75.61
CA LEU A 91 103.35 -55.91 -74.21
C LEU A 91 102.54 -54.61 -74.06
N LEU A 92 102.90 -53.55 -74.78
CA LEU A 92 102.16 -52.28 -74.79
C LEU A 92 100.79 -52.48 -75.46
N GLN A 93 100.73 -53.16 -76.61
CA GLN A 93 99.49 -53.48 -77.32
C GLN A 93 98.60 -54.43 -76.49
N LEU A 94 99.17 -55.41 -75.78
CA LEU A 94 98.44 -56.29 -74.88
C LEU A 94 97.93 -55.53 -73.64
N ALA A 95 98.70 -54.58 -73.12
CA ALA A 95 98.27 -53.72 -72.01
C ALA A 95 97.23 -52.68 -72.45
N GLU A 96 97.30 -52.17 -73.68
CA GLU A 96 96.30 -51.28 -74.27
C GLU A 96 95.02 -52.04 -74.59
N GLN A 97 95.12 -53.27 -75.09
CA GLN A 97 93.99 -54.18 -75.28
C GLN A 97 93.35 -54.57 -73.93
N GLU A 98 94.12 -54.98 -72.92
CA GLU A 98 93.54 -55.28 -71.59
C GLU A 98 92.95 -54.01 -70.95
N ALA A 99 93.55 -52.83 -71.14
CA ALA A 99 92.95 -51.58 -70.69
C ALA A 99 91.65 -51.25 -71.45
N GLU A 100 91.56 -51.57 -72.73
CA GLU A 100 90.32 -51.45 -73.51
C GLU A 100 89.27 -52.48 -73.07
N ASP A 101 89.64 -53.74 -72.87
CA ASP A 101 88.75 -54.78 -72.36
C ASP A 101 88.28 -54.48 -70.92
N VAL A 102 89.13 -53.90 -70.07
CA VAL A 102 88.76 -53.40 -68.72
C VAL A 102 87.83 -52.19 -68.81
N ARG A 103 88.07 -51.22 -69.70
CA ARG A 103 87.13 -50.10 -69.94
C ARG A 103 85.78 -50.62 -70.44
N ASN A 104 85.78 -51.43 -71.49
CA ASN A 104 84.58 -52.04 -72.07
C ASN A 104 83.83 -52.93 -71.05
N ARG A 105 84.54 -53.57 -70.11
CA ARG A 105 83.94 -54.34 -69.00
C ARG A 105 83.32 -53.40 -67.96
N ALA A 106 84.04 -52.38 -67.50
CA ALA A 106 83.55 -51.39 -66.53
C ALA A 106 82.37 -50.57 -67.07
N GLU A 107 82.35 -50.22 -68.36
CA GLU A 107 81.22 -49.54 -69.00
C GLU A 107 79.97 -50.43 -69.04
N ARG A 108 80.11 -51.73 -69.38
CA ARG A 108 79.00 -52.69 -69.31
C ARG A 108 78.49 -52.88 -67.89
N GLU A 109 79.40 -53.05 -66.92
CA GLU A 109 79.06 -53.19 -65.50
C GLU A 109 78.36 -51.93 -64.96
N ALA A 110 78.79 -50.73 -65.38
CA ALA A 110 78.14 -49.46 -65.03
C ALA A 110 76.75 -49.31 -65.66
N VAL A 111 76.57 -49.66 -66.94
CA VAL A 111 75.26 -49.68 -67.60
C VAL A 111 74.32 -50.69 -66.92
N GLU A 112 74.80 -51.89 -66.62
CA GLU A 112 74.03 -52.89 -65.87
C GLU A 112 73.65 -52.40 -64.47
N ALA A 113 74.54 -51.72 -63.76
CA ALA A 113 74.27 -51.16 -62.43
C ALA A 113 73.24 -50.03 -62.50
N ILE A 114 73.31 -49.16 -63.51
CA ILE A 114 72.30 -48.12 -63.75
C ILE A 114 70.94 -48.75 -64.07
N MET A 115 70.88 -49.74 -64.98
CA MET A 115 69.62 -50.41 -65.32
C MET A 115 68.97 -51.10 -64.11
N LYS A 116 69.77 -51.77 -63.26
CA LYS A 116 69.28 -52.39 -62.01
C LYS A 116 68.78 -51.34 -61.02
N ALA A 117 69.52 -50.24 -60.84
CA ALA A 117 69.10 -49.14 -59.96
C ALA A 117 67.84 -48.42 -60.48
N GLU A 118 67.66 -48.30 -61.80
CA GLU A 118 66.42 -47.76 -62.40
C GLU A 118 65.24 -48.72 -62.23
N GLU A 119 65.43 -50.04 -62.39
CA GLU A 119 64.41 -51.05 -62.13
C GLU A 119 63.99 -51.06 -60.65
N GLU A 120 64.94 -51.11 -59.72
CA GLU A 120 64.71 -51.03 -58.28
C GLU A 120 64.00 -49.73 -57.88
N ALA A 121 64.45 -48.58 -58.39
CA ALA A 121 63.83 -47.29 -58.12
C ALA A 121 62.41 -47.19 -58.70
N ASN A 122 62.13 -47.85 -59.83
CA ASN A 122 60.78 -47.88 -60.41
C ASN A 122 59.87 -48.84 -59.64
N LEU A 123 60.37 -50.01 -59.23
CA LEU A 123 59.65 -50.94 -58.35
C LEU A 123 59.27 -50.25 -57.04
N LEU A 124 60.21 -49.59 -56.37
CA LEU A 124 59.99 -48.84 -55.13
C LEU A 124 58.98 -47.69 -55.31
N LYS A 125 59.03 -46.94 -56.42
CA LYS A 125 58.00 -45.93 -56.74
C LYS A 125 56.62 -46.57 -56.88
N THR A 126 56.52 -47.74 -57.52
CA THR A 126 55.21 -48.42 -57.69
C THR A 126 54.68 -49.07 -56.41
N SER A 127 55.54 -49.55 -55.49
CA SER A 127 55.08 -50.04 -54.20
C SER A 127 54.62 -48.88 -53.32
N ALA A 128 55.44 -47.83 -53.16
CA ALA A 128 55.09 -46.64 -52.40
C ALA A 128 53.82 -45.94 -52.93
N ALA A 129 53.59 -45.95 -54.26
CA ALA A 129 52.36 -45.43 -54.85
C ALA A 129 51.12 -46.27 -54.51
N LYS A 130 51.24 -47.61 -54.47
CA LYS A 130 50.17 -48.52 -54.05
C LYS A 130 49.89 -48.40 -52.55
N GLU A 131 50.93 -48.47 -51.72
CA GLU A 131 50.85 -48.31 -50.26
C GLU A 131 50.19 -46.97 -49.89
N ALA A 132 50.55 -45.88 -50.57
CA ALA A 132 49.92 -44.58 -50.37
C ALA A 132 48.43 -44.53 -50.80
N GLU A 133 48.01 -45.32 -51.78
CA GLU A 133 46.61 -45.39 -52.22
C GLU A 133 45.77 -46.35 -51.36
N GLU A 134 46.36 -47.46 -50.92
CA GLU A 134 45.78 -48.37 -49.93
C GLU A 134 45.52 -47.61 -48.62
N LEU A 135 46.50 -46.86 -48.11
CA LEU A 135 46.33 -46.00 -46.93
C LEU A 135 45.28 -44.89 -47.13
N ARG A 136 45.15 -44.30 -48.34
CA ARG A 136 44.07 -43.34 -48.64
C ARG A 136 42.70 -44.00 -48.64
N SER A 137 42.56 -45.16 -49.29
CA SER A 137 41.28 -45.87 -49.35
C SER A 137 40.80 -46.34 -47.98
N GLN A 138 41.72 -46.82 -47.13
CA GLN A 138 41.45 -47.11 -45.72
C GLN A 138 41.03 -45.84 -44.95
N ALA A 139 41.78 -44.74 -45.06
CA ALA A 139 41.46 -43.49 -44.38
C ALA A 139 40.10 -42.89 -44.81
N VAL A 140 39.71 -43.04 -46.09
CA VAL A 140 38.39 -42.64 -46.58
C VAL A 140 37.29 -43.54 -46.01
N ALA A 141 37.47 -44.87 -46.02
CA ALA A 141 36.49 -45.80 -45.44
C ALA A 141 36.28 -45.55 -43.92
N ASP A 142 37.38 -45.38 -43.17
CA ASP A 142 37.38 -45.01 -41.76
C ASP A 142 36.59 -43.72 -41.49
N LEU A 143 36.71 -42.72 -42.36
CA LEU A 143 36.01 -41.44 -42.25
C LEU A 143 34.54 -41.55 -42.64
N GLU A 144 34.19 -42.38 -43.63
CA GLU A 144 32.80 -42.64 -44.01
C GLU A 144 32.06 -43.46 -42.94
N GLU A 145 32.69 -44.44 -42.31
CA GLU A 145 32.13 -45.19 -41.18
C GLU A 145 31.90 -44.27 -39.97
N LYS A 146 32.91 -43.49 -39.57
CA LYS A 146 32.78 -42.51 -38.47
C LYS A 146 31.73 -41.45 -38.77
N ARG A 147 31.65 -40.97 -40.01
CA ARG A 147 30.61 -40.03 -40.45
C ARG A 147 29.21 -40.65 -40.36
N ARG A 148 29.05 -41.92 -40.74
CA ARG A 148 27.77 -42.63 -40.65
C ARG A 148 27.35 -42.81 -39.20
N SER A 149 28.24 -43.32 -38.34
CA SER A 149 28.01 -43.50 -36.91
C SER A 149 27.62 -42.19 -36.21
N LEU A 150 28.31 -41.08 -36.51
CA LEU A 150 27.97 -39.76 -35.97
C LEU A 150 26.63 -39.19 -36.48
N LEU A 151 26.21 -39.55 -37.70
CA LEU A 151 24.90 -39.17 -38.22
C LEU A 151 23.79 -40.00 -37.57
N GLU A 152 23.98 -41.31 -37.43
CA GLU A 152 23.05 -42.22 -36.74
C GLU A 152 22.88 -41.82 -35.26
N GLU A 153 23.97 -41.45 -34.57
CA GLU A 153 23.93 -40.91 -33.20
C GLU A 153 23.22 -39.54 -33.12
N ALA A 154 23.47 -38.64 -34.09
CA ALA A 154 22.79 -37.34 -34.15
C ALA A 154 21.28 -37.47 -34.44
N GLU A 155 20.88 -38.38 -35.34
CA GLU A 155 19.47 -38.66 -35.64
C GLU A 155 18.77 -39.33 -34.45
N ALA A 156 19.42 -40.30 -33.79
CA ALA A 156 18.89 -40.94 -32.59
C ALA A 156 18.71 -39.94 -31.44
N THR A 157 19.73 -39.14 -31.12
CA THR A 157 19.65 -38.13 -30.05
C THR A 157 18.65 -37.01 -30.36
N HIS A 158 18.47 -36.63 -31.63
CA HIS A 158 17.42 -35.72 -32.05
C HIS A 158 16.03 -36.33 -31.88
N ALA A 159 15.80 -37.57 -32.30
CA ALA A 159 14.53 -38.27 -32.11
C ALA A 159 14.17 -38.40 -30.61
N ASP A 160 15.15 -38.75 -29.78
CA ASP A 160 15.03 -38.82 -28.31
C ASP A 160 14.66 -37.46 -27.70
N ALA A 161 15.24 -36.37 -28.20
CA ALA A 161 14.94 -35.01 -27.74
C ALA A 161 13.54 -34.55 -28.15
N VAL A 162 13.11 -34.85 -29.37
CA VAL A 162 11.74 -34.57 -29.86
C VAL A 162 10.71 -35.34 -29.03
N ALA A 163 10.90 -36.65 -28.84
CA ALA A 163 9.98 -37.47 -28.05
C ALA A 163 9.82 -36.94 -26.61
N LYS A 164 10.93 -36.62 -25.93
CA LYS A 164 10.91 -36.02 -24.58
C LYS A 164 10.23 -34.65 -24.55
N ALA A 165 10.40 -33.84 -25.59
CA ALA A 165 9.71 -32.55 -25.72
C ALA A 165 8.19 -32.72 -25.91
N GLU A 166 7.74 -33.73 -26.67
CA GLU A 166 6.31 -34.03 -26.84
C GLU A 166 5.68 -34.65 -25.59
N ASP A 167 6.39 -35.55 -24.89
CA ASP A 167 5.95 -36.08 -23.60
C ASP A 167 5.78 -34.95 -22.56
N LEU A 168 6.77 -34.07 -22.42
CA LEU A 168 6.68 -32.91 -21.54
C LEU A 168 5.54 -31.94 -21.95
N ARG A 169 5.33 -31.74 -23.26
CA ARG A 169 4.23 -30.90 -23.76
C ARG A 169 2.87 -31.52 -23.42
N THR A 170 2.67 -32.82 -23.67
CA THR A 170 1.40 -33.48 -23.37
C THR A 170 1.16 -33.66 -21.87
N GLN A 171 2.21 -33.80 -21.05
CA GLN A 171 2.11 -33.72 -19.60
C GLN A 171 1.63 -32.33 -19.16
N ALA A 172 2.29 -31.26 -19.60
CA ALA A 172 1.90 -29.89 -19.26
C ALA A 172 0.49 -29.53 -19.77
N GLU A 173 0.08 -30.00 -20.95
CA GLU A 173 -1.29 -29.88 -21.46
C GLU A 173 -2.31 -30.57 -20.54
N ARG A 174 -2.02 -31.78 -20.05
CA ARG A 174 -2.87 -32.54 -19.12
C ARG A 174 -2.96 -31.86 -17.75
N GLU A 175 -1.83 -31.44 -17.18
CA GLU A 175 -1.79 -30.73 -15.90
C GLU A 175 -2.53 -29.40 -15.97
N ALA A 176 -2.33 -28.61 -17.04
CA ALA A 176 -3.07 -27.38 -17.27
C ALA A 176 -4.59 -27.62 -17.46
N ALA A 177 -4.99 -28.73 -18.09
CA ALA A 177 -6.40 -29.11 -18.21
C ALA A 177 -7.01 -29.52 -16.85
N GLN A 178 -6.27 -30.28 -16.02
CA GLN A 178 -6.68 -30.65 -14.67
C GLN A 178 -6.83 -29.43 -13.76
N LEU A 179 -5.85 -28.51 -13.77
CA LEU A 179 -5.89 -27.26 -13.00
C LEU A 179 -7.06 -26.36 -13.42
N LYS A 180 -7.35 -26.25 -14.73
CA LYS A 180 -8.54 -25.54 -15.24
C LYS A 180 -9.83 -26.18 -14.75
N LEU A 181 -9.95 -27.50 -14.82
CA LEU A 181 -11.14 -28.22 -14.37
C LEU A 181 -11.36 -28.07 -12.85
N ALA A 182 -10.30 -28.12 -12.04
CA ALA A 182 -10.36 -27.88 -10.60
C ALA A 182 -10.80 -26.43 -10.31
N ALA A 183 -10.15 -25.43 -10.91
CA ALA A 183 -10.52 -24.03 -10.75
C ALA A 183 -11.96 -23.74 -11.19
N GLU A 184 -12.43 -24.37 -12.27
CA GLU A 184 -13.84 -24.31 -12.68
C GLU A 184 -14.80 -24.91 -11.64
N GLN A 185 -14.44 -26.03 -11.00
CA GLN A 185 -15.24 -26.65 -9.94
C GLN A 185 -15.26 -25.76 -8.70
N ASP A 186 -14.12 -25.21 -8.29
CA ASP A 186 -14.03 -24.29 -7.15
C ASP A 186 -14.83 -23.00 -7.38
N ILE A 187 -14.76 -22.42 -8.58
CA ILE A 187 -15.59 -21.26 -8.96
C ILE A 187 -17.08 -21.61 -8.94
N LYS A 188 -17.48 -22.82 -9.38
CA LYS A 188 -18.89 -23.28 -9.30
C LYS A 188 -19.32 -23.46 -7.85
N ASN A 189 -18.49 -24.08 -7.02
CA ASN A 189 -18.73 -24.30 -5.59
C ASN A 189 -18.86 -22.97 -4.83
N LEU A 190 -17.93 -22.03 -5.03
CA LEU A 190 -17.93 -20.72 -4.39
C LEU A 190 -19.14 -19.88 -4.82
N ARG A 191 -19.53 -19.91 -6.10
CA ARG A 191 -20.75 -19.22 -6.57
C ARG A 191 -22.01 -19.84 -5.97
N LEU A 192 -22.10 -21.16 -5.87
CA LEU A 192 -23.22 -21.84 -5.20
C LEU A 192 -23.27 -21.54 -3.69
N GLY A 193 -22.11 -21.43 -3.03
CA GLY A 193 -21.99 -20.99 -1.63
C GLY A 193 -22.52 -19.57 -1.45
N ALA A 194 -21.94 -18.60 -2.18
CA ALA A 194 -22.34 -17.20 -2.12
C ALA A 194 -23.82 -16.97 -2.48
N THR A 195 -24.39 -17.71 -3.44
CA THR A 195 -25.83 -17.64 -3.74
C THR A 195 -26.67 -18.13 -2.55
N ARG A 196 -26.31 -19.26 -1.92
CA ARG A 196 -27.01 -19.76 -0.72
C ARG A 196 -26.88 -18.82 0.47
N GLU A 197 -25.72 -18.21 0.67
CA GLU A 197 -25.50 -17.21 1.73
C GLU A 197 -26.36 -15.96 1.50
N VAL A 198 -26.45 -15.45 0.26
CA VAL A 198 -27.34 -14.33 -0.09
C VAL A 198 -28.82 -14.70 0.05
N GLU A 199 -29.23 -15.92 -0.30
CA GLU A 199 -30.59 -16.42 -0.08
C GLU A 199 -30.92 -16.56 1.41
N GLN A 200 -29.99 -17.07 2.22
CA GLN A 200 -30.15 -17.17 3.68
C GLN A 200 -30.20 -15.80 4.35
N ALA A 201 -29.33 -14.87 3.96
CA ALA A 201 -29.31 -13.50 4.48
C ALA A 201 -30.61 -12.74 4.14
N ARG A 202 -31.14 -12.93 2.92
CA ARG A 202 -32.46 -12.40 2.53
C ARG A 202 -33.58 -13.02 3.37
N ALA A 203 -33.60 -14.35 3.49
CA ALA A 203 -34.62 -15.05 4.28
C ALA A 203 -34.55 -14.74 5.79
N ALA A 204 -33.39 -14.34 6.32
CA ALA A 204 -33.25 -13.81 7.67
C ALA A 204 -33.80 -12.38 7.78
N ALA A 205 -33.37 -11.47 6.90
CA ALA A 205 -33.85 -10.09 6.86
C ALA A 205 -35.37 -9.99 6.64
N ASP A 206 -35.95 -10.85 5.79
CA ASP A 206 -37.40 -10.93 5.57
C ASP A 206 -38.14 -11.34 6.86
N ARG A 207 -37.59 -12.28 7.65
CA ARG A 207 -38.15 -12.67 8.95
C ARG A 207 -38.08 -11.50 9.93
N GLU A 208 -36.92 -10.90 10.11
CA GLU A 208 -36.70 -9.75 10.98
C GLU A 208 -37.66 -8.59 10.62
N VAL A 209 -37.86 -8.32 9.33
CA VAL A 209 -38.83 -7.32 8.84
C VAL A 209 -40.27 -7.72 9.17
N THR A 210 -40.66 -9.00 9.06
CA THR A 210 -42.01 -9.44 9.48
C THR A 210 -42.22 -9.40 10.98
N GLU A 211 -41.20 -9.72 11.77
CA GLU A 211 -41.24 -9.69 13.23
C GLU A 211 -41.28 -8.25 13.74
N ALA A 212 -40.43 -7.36 13.23
CA ALA A 212 -40.48 -5.94 13.53
C ALA A 212 -41.82 -5.29 13.13
N ARG A 213 -42.39 -5.66 11.96
CA ARG A 213 -43.74 -5.23 11.57
C ARG A 213 -44.82 -5.74 12.52
N ARG A 214 -44.69 -6.97 13.05
CA ARG A 214 -45.62 -7.53 14.04
C ARG A 214 -45.53 -6.82 15.39
N VAL A 215 -44.32 -6.57 15.88
CA VAL A 215 -44.09 -5.79 17.12
C VAL A 215 -44.67 -4.39 16.97
N LEU A 216 -44.33 -3.68 15.89
CA LEU A 216 -44.85 -2.34 15.60
C LEU A 216 -46.39 -2.31 15.49
N ALA A 217 -47.02 -3.36 14.97
CA ALA A 217 -48.48 -3.47 14.92
C ALA A 217 -49.09 -3.62 16.32
N VAL A 218 -48.51 -4.48 17.17
CA VAL A 218 -48.95 -4.67 18.57
C VAL A 218 -48.73 -3.40 19.40
N GLU A 219 -47.60 -2.72 19.23
CA GLU A 219 -47.32 -1.44 19.90
C GLU A 219 -48.28 -0.33 19.46
N LYS A 220 -48.58 -0.24 18.16
CA LYS A 220 -49.59 0.70 17.65
C LYS A 220 -50.98 0.40 18.19
N GLU A 221 -51.37 -0.87 18.29
CA GLU A 221 -52.65 -1.25 18.92
C GLU A 221 -52.65 -0.91 20.42
N ARG A 222 -51.56 -1.20 21.14
CA ARG A 222 -51.40 -0.86 22.56
C ARG A 222 -51.53 0.64 22.81
N LEU A 223 -50.82 1.46 22.03
CA LEU A 223 -50.87 2.92 22.10
C LEU A 223 -52.23 3.48 21.67
N ALA A 224 -52.90 2.88 20.68
CA ALA A 224 -54.25 3.29 20.28
C ALA A 224 -55.30 2.96 21.35
N ARG A 225 -55.18 1.81 22.03
CA ARG A 225 -56.01 1.45 23.19
C ARG A 225 -55.75 2.40 24.36
N GLU A 226 -54.50 2.60 24.75
CA GLU A 226 -54.09 3.51 25.83
C GLU A 226 -54.55 4.96 25.57
N ALA A 227 -54.39 5.47 24.34
CA ALA A 227 -54.90 6.79 23.97
C ALA A 227 -56.42 6.88 24.01
N LYS A 228 -57.14 5.81 23.62
CA LYS A 228 -58.61 5.75 23.72
C LYS A 228 -59.06 5.67 25.18
N GLU A 229 -58.47 4.82 26.00
CA GLU A 229 -58.80 4.65 27.41
C GLU A 229 -58.58 5.96 28.19
N ASN A 230 -57.48 6.67 27.91
CA ASN A 230 -57.23 8.01 28.45
C ASN A 230 -58.25 9.06 27.94
N HIS A 231 -58.67 8.99 26.68
CA HIS A 231 -59.69 9.89 26.14
C HIS A 231 -61.09 9.60 26.72
N ASP A 232 -61.51 8.35 26.76
CA ASP A 232 -62.76 7.90 27.36
C ASP A 232 -62.82 8.36 28.84
N ALA A 233 -61.75 8.11 29.62
CA ALA A 233 -61.65 8.54 31.01
C ALA A 233 -61.68 10.08 31.17
N ALA A 234 -61.03 10.83 30.27
CA ALA A 234 -61.08 12.30 30.28
C ALA A 234 -62.48 12.83 29.90
N THR A 235 -63.18 12.20 28.97
CA THR A 235 -64.56 12.54 28.62
C THR A 235 -65.53 12.20 29.75
N GLU A 236 -65.35 11.07 30.45
CA GLU A 236 -66.16 10.72 31.62
C GLU A 236 -65.91 11.67 32.81
N ALA A 237 -64.64 12.04 33.06
CA ALA A 237 -64.29 13.01 34.10
C ALA A 237 -64.85 14.41 33.81
N THR A 238 -64.76 14.87 32.56
CA THR A 238 -65.33 16.17 32.16
C THR A 238 -66.85 16.16 32.14
N SER A 239 -67.51 15.08 31.68
CA SER A 239 -68.97 14.98 31.74
C SER A 239 -69.49 14.93 33.17
N LYS A 240 -68.77 14.25 34.10
CA LYS A 240 -69.07 14.31 35.54
C LYS A 240 -68.93 15.73 36.08
N LEU A 241 -67.84 16.43 35.75
CA LEU A 241 -67.63 17.82 36.19
C LEU A 241 -68.71 18.76 35.66
N VAL A 242 -69.15 18.59 34.41
CA VAL A 242 -70.28 19.33 33.81
C VAL A 242 -71.59 19.01 34.54
N ALA A 243 -71.93 17.74 34.76
CA ALA A 243 -73.14 17.37 35.49
C ALA A 243 -73.14 17.88 36.95
N ASP A 244 -71.98 17.88 37.61
CA ASP A 244 -71.78 18.49 38.93
C ASP A 244 -71.98 20.01 38.89
N ALA A 245 -71.47 20.69 37.86
CA ALA A 245 -71.62 22.13 37.67
C ALA A 245 -73.07 22.51 37.34
N GLU A 246 -73.76 21.76 36.47
CA GLU A 246 -75.19 21.92 36.16
C GLU A 246 -76.04 21.69 37.41
N THR A 247 -75.75 20.66 38.21
CA THR A 247 -76.46 20.39 39.47
C THR A 247 -76.25 21.53 40.48
N ARG A 248 -75.02 22.05 40.60
CA ARG A 248 -74.70 23.21 41.47
C ARG A 248 -75.36 24.49 40.97
N ALA A 249 -75.46 24.69 39.65
CA ALA A 249 -76.13 25.83 39.03
C ALA A 249 -77.64 25.78 39.23
N ALA A 250 -78.30 24.65 38.93
CA ALA A 250 -79.73 24.47 39.19
C ALA A 250 -80.06 24.65 40.68
N ALA A 251 -79.25 24.07 41.58
CA ALA A 251 -79.40 24.27 43.01
C ALA A 251 -79.11 25.71 43.47
N ALA A 252 -78.40 26.53 42.68
CA ALA A 252 -78.21 27.96 42.96
C ALA A 252 -79.38 28.79 42.42
N ASP A 253 -79.89 28.49 41.23
CA ASP A 253 -81.09 29.08 40.63
C ASP A 253 -82.33 28.85 41.51
N ASP A 254 -82.52 27.64 42.03
CA ASP A 254 -83.65 27.35 42.92
C ASP A 254 -83.52 28.06 44.27
N ARG A 255 -82.31 28.15 44.85
CA ARG A 255 -82.06 29.01 46.03
C ARG A 255 -82.31 30.49 45.72
N ALA A 256 -81.97 30.97 44.53
CA ALA A 256 -82.25 32.34 44.11
C ALA A 256 -83.75 32.59 43.93
N ARG A 257 -84.49 31.64 43.33
CA ARG A 257 -85.97 31.66 43.22
C ARG A 257 -86.64 31.64 44.59
N GLU A 258 -86.18 30.79 45.52
CA GLU A 258 -86.67 30.75 46.89
C GLU A 258 -86.41 32.07 47.63
N ALA A 259 -85.19 32.62 47.52
CA ALA A 259 -84.85 33.91 48.12
C ALA A 259 -85.70 35.06 47.54
N MET A 260 -85.90 35.09 46.21
CA MET A 260 -86.80 36.06 45.56
C MET A 260 -88.25 35.88 46.00
N ALA A 261 -88.74 34.64 46.14
CA ALA A 261 -90.11 34.36 46.61
C ALA A 261 -90.31 34.70 48.09
N GLN A 262 -89.29 34.51 48.93
CA GLN A 262 -89.29 34.97 50.33
C GLN A 262 -89.24 36.50 50.41
N ALA A 263 -88.40 37.16 49.62
CA ALA A 263 -88.33 38.62 49.55
C ALA A 263 -89.64 39.25 49.02
N ALA A 264 -90.29 38.62 48.03
CA ALA A 264 -91.61 39.01 47.56
C ALA A 264 -92.66 38.87 48.67
N LYS A 265 -92.76 37.71 49.32
CA LYS A 265 -93.67 37.50 50.47
C LYS A 265 -93.43 38.48 51.61
N ALA A 266 -92.17 38.79 51.92
CA ALA A 266 -91.80 39.76 52.97
C ALA A 266 -92.22 41.19 52.57
N ARG A 267 -92.01 41.58 51.30
CA ARG A 267 -92.49 42.85 50.75
C ARG A 267 -94.01 42.96 50.77
N ASP A 268 -94.71 41.92 50.34
CA ASP A 268 -96.16 41.86 50.31
C ASP A 268 -96.73 41.97 51.73
N ALA A 269 -96.20 41.18 52.68
CA ALA A 269 -96.57 41.25 54.09
C ALA A 269 -96.29 42.63 54.71
N ALA A 270 -95.11 43.23 54.43
CA ALA A 270 -94.79 44.58 54.89
C ALA A 270 -95.73 45.64 54.30
N SER A 271 -96.13 45.49 53.03
CA SER A 271 -97.10 46.40 52.40
C SER A 271 -98.51 46.24 52.96
N ALA A 272 -98.92 45.01 53.29
CA ALA A 272 -100.21 44.73 53.92
C ALA A 272 -100.26 45.24 55.37
N GLU A 273 -99.14 45.13 56.11
CA GLU A 273 -99.04 45.70 57.45
C GLU A 273 -98.98 47.23 57.43
N ALA A 274 -98.25 47.83 56.50
CA ALA A 274 -98.29 49.27 56.28
C ALA A 274 -99.73 49.75 55.94
N ALA A 275 -100.46 49.01 55.10
CA ALA A 275 -101.86 49.31 54.80
C ALA A 275 -102.78 49.18 56.04
N ARG A 276 -102.58 48.15 56.88
CA ARG A 276 -103.29 47.99 58.17
C ARG A 276 -102.99 49.13 59.14
N ILE A 277 -101.73 49.54 59.29
CA ILE A 277 -101.33 50.67 60.13
C ILE A 277 -102.00 51.96 59.63
N ILE A 278 -102.00 52.18 58.31
CA ILE A 278 -102.65 53.33 57.68
C ILE A 278 -104.18 53.30 57.91
N ASP A 279 -104.86 52.17 57.76
CA ASP A 279 -106.32 52.08 57.95
C ASP A 279 -106.73 52.06 59.44
N SER A 280 -105.88 51.54 60.33
CA SER A 280 -106.03 51.69 61.78
C SER A 280 -105.90 53.16 62.16
N ALA A 281 -104.84 53.85 61.73
CA ALA A 281 -104.63 55.28 61.99
C ALA A 281 -105.75 56.15 61.40
N LYS A 282 -106.31 55.82 60.22
CA LYS A 282 -107.52 56.47 59.69
C LYS A 282 -108.75 56.22 60.58
N THR A 283 -108.89 55.03 61.16
CA THR A 283 -110.05 54.65 61.97
C THR A 283 -109.97 55.27 63.36
N GLU A 284 -108.77 55.32 63.94
CA GLU A 284 -108.44 56.05 65.16
C GLU A 284 -108.58 57.57 64.97
N ALA A 285 -108.08 58.14 63.88
CA ALA A 285 -108.32 59.55 63.56
C ALA A 285 -109.82 59.86 63.39
N LYS A 286 -110.59 58.95 62.79
CA LYS A 286 -112.06 59.06 62.72
C LYS A 286 -112.72 58.96 64.09
N SER A 287 -112.28 58.08 64.98
CA SER A 287 -112.86 57.96 66.33
C SER A 287 -112.49 59.16 67.20
N ILE A 288 -111.25 59.68 67.11
CA ILE A 288 -110.83 60.93 67.76
C ILE A 288 -111.68 62.11 67.26
N VAL A 289 -111.86 62.27 65.95
CA VAL A 289 -112.72 63.33 65.39
C VAL A 289 -114.19 63.14 65.79
N SER A 290 -114.70 61.91 65.81
CA SER A 290 -116.07 61.60 66.24
C SER A 290 -116.28 61.87 67.74
N ASN A 291 -115.30 61.54 68.58
CA ASN A 291 -115.34 61.80 70.01
C ASN A 291 -115.22 63.31 70.28
N ALA A 292 -114.31 64.02 69.60
CA ALA A 292 -114.21 65.47 69.69
C ALA A 292 -115.48 66.19 69.19
N HIS A 293 -116.19 65.64 68.20
CA HIS A 293 -117.53 66.11 67.80
C HIS A 293 -118.60 65.79 68.84
N ALA A 294 -118.61 64.59 69.44
CA ALA A 294 -119.54 64.23 70.50
C ALA A 294 -119.33 65.07 71.76
N GLU A 295 -118.08 65.34 72.14
CA GLU A 295 -117.69 66.26 73.20
C GLU A 295 -118.07 67.69 72.85
N ALA A 296 -117.81 68.17 71.63
CA ALA A 296 -118.21 69.52 71.21
C ALA A 296 -119.73 69.71 71.18
N GLU A 297 -120.51 68.71 70.75
CA GLU A 297 -121.97 68.75 70.82
C GLU A 297 -122.50 68.60 72.24
N HIS A 298 -121.86 67.81 73.11
CA HIS A 298 -122.19 67.75 74.54
C HIS A 298 -121.88 69.08 75.26
N LEU A 299 -120.76 69.72 74.91
CA LEU A 299 -120.34 71.01 75.46
C LEU A 299 -121.20 72.15 74.91
N ARG A 300 -121.65 72.07 73.64
CA ARG A 300 -122.71 72.92 73.09
C ARG A 300 -124.05 72.71 73.80
N ALA A 301 -124.48 71.47 74.01
CA ALA A 301 -125.75 71.15 74.64
C ALA A 301 -125.79 71.60 76.11
N THR A 302 -124.72 71.35 76.86
CA THR A 302 -124.59 71.87 78.24
C THR A 302 -124.55 73.40 78.24
N ALA A 303 -123.77 74.03 77.35
CA ALA A 303 -123.76 75.49 77.21
C ALA A 303 -125.13 76.07 76.81
N THR A 304 -125.91 75.45 75.91
CA THR A 304 -127.27 75.92 75.58
C THR A 304 -128.23 75.71 76.75
N THR A 305 -128.14 74.62 77.51
CA THR A 305 -128.95 74.47 78.74
C THR A 305 -128.55 75.48 79.83
N GLU A 306 -127.27 75.85 79.93
CA GLU A 306 -126.80 76.88 80.85
C GLU A 306 -127.25 78.28 80.41
N ILE A 307 -127.15 78.60 79.11
CA ILE A 307 -127.68 79.83 78.51
C ILE A 307 -129.20 79.89 78.65
N GLU A 308 -129.94 78.79 78.48
CA GLU A 308 -131.37 78.74 78.75
C GLU A 308 -131.69 78.95 80.24
N ARG A 309 -130.91 78.36 81.15
CA ARG A 309 -131.07 78.52 82.60
C ARG A 309 -130.81 79.97 83.01
N GLN A 310 -129.74 80.58 82.49
CA GLN A 310 -129.44 82.01 82.63
C GLN A 310 -130.55 82.88 82.01
N THR A 311 -131.06 82.55 80.82
CA THR A 311 -132.14 83.29 80.16
C THR A 311 -133.45 83.22 80.94
N ARG A 312 -133.78 82.06 81.55
CA ARG A 312 -134.93 81.90 82.44
C ARG A 312 -134.74 82.69 83.74
N SER A 313 -133.52 82.70 84.29
CA SER A 313 -133.16 83.51 85.47
C SER A 313 -133.31 85.01 85.18
N LEU A 314 -132.69 85.51 84.11
CA LEU A 314 -132.77 86.90 83.67
C LEU A 314 -134.19 87.34 83.32
N ARG A 315 -135.03 86.46 82.76
CA ARG A 315 -136.46 86.74 82.54
C ARG A 315 -137.23 86.86 83.85
N ALA A 316 -137.03 85.95 84.80
CA ALA A 316 -137.65 86.05 86.13
C ALA A 316 -137.19 87.32 86.88
N GLU A 317 -135.92 87.70 86.72
CA GLU A 317 -135.35 88.93 87.29
C GLU A 317 -135.92 90.20 86.63
N VAL A 318 -136.14 90.18 85.30
CA VAL A 318 -136.85 91.26 84.58
C VAL A 318 -138.32 91.35 84.98
N ASP A 319 -139.04 90.23 85.12
CA ASP A 319 -140.43 90.20 85.57
C ASP A 319 -140.57 90.75 87.01
N ASP A 320 -139.64 90.41 87.89
CA ASP A 320 -139.60 90.92 89.28
C ASP A 320 -139.23 92.41 89.33
N LEU A 321 -138.32 92.87 88.45
CA LEU A 321 -138.03 94.30 88.25
C LEU A 321 -139.24 95.07 87.67
N GLN A 322 -140.04 94.45 86.80
CA GLN A 322 -141.30 95.07 86.31
C GLN A 322 -142.32 95.20 87.44
N ARG A 323 -142.53 94.17 88.26
CA ARG A 323 -143.40 94.24 89.45
C ARG A 323 -142.94 95.30 90.44
N LYS A 324 -141.63 95.41 90.68
CA LYS A 324 -141.03 96.48 91.50
C LYS A 324 -141.26 97.87 90.90
N ARG A 325 -141.20 98.02 89.57
CA ARG A 325 -141.49 99.27 88.86
C ARG A 325 -142.97 99.67 88.96
N GLU A 326 -143.90 98.72 88.81
CA GLU A 326 -145.34 98.98 88.95
C GLU A 326 -145.70 99.36 90.40
N SER A 327 -145.12 98.66 91.38
CA SER A 327 -145.21 99.02 92.80
C SER A 327 -144.69 100.43 93.08
N ALA A 328 -143.54 100.81 92.53
CA ALA A 328 -142.97 102.15 92.68
C ALA A 328 -143.85 103.26 92.04
N ILE A 329 -144.47 102.98 90.88
CA ILE A 329 -145.38 103.91 90.21
C ILE A 329 -146.68 104.10 91.02
N ALA A 330 -147.20 103.04 91.65
CA ALA A 330 -148.33 103.14 92.57
C ALA A 330 -147.98 103.95 93.84
N GLN A 331 -146.79 103.73 94.40
CA GLN A 331 -146.31 104.43 95.61
C GLN A 331 -146.10 105.94 95.38
N MET A 332 -145.68 106.35 94.18
CA MET A 332 -145.55 107.76 93.77
C MET A 332 -146.88 108.54 93.80
N ALA A 333 -148.04 107.88 93.79
CA ALA A 333 -149.33 108.53 93.88
C ALA A 333 -149.75 108.88 95.33
N GLN A 334 -149.21 108.18 96.34
CA GLN A 334 -149.75 108.20 97.70
C GLN A 334 -148.80 108.81 98.75
N LEU A 335 -147.54 109.09 98.39
CA LEU A 335 -146.56 109.79 99.24
C LEU A 335 -146.27 111.24 98.78
N ARG A 336 -147.27 111.88 98.15
CA ARG A 336 -147.24 113.32 97.82
C ARG A 336 -147.76 114.23 98.95
N ASP A 337 -148.53 113.67 99.88
CA ASP A 337 -149.29 114.43 100.89
C ASP A 337 -148.68 114.43 102.32
N PHE A 338 -147.54 113.77 102.55
CA PHE A 338 -146.88 113.75 103.86
C PHE A 338 -145.35 113.91 103.76
N ALA A 339 -144.83 114.96 104.43
CA ALA A 339 -143.41 115.30 104.62
C ALA A 339 -142.58 115.52 103.32
N ALA A 340 -141.99 116.68 103.05
CA ALA A 340 -141.82 117.89 103.85
C ALA A 340 -141.08 117.70 105.20
N SER A 341 -140.08 116.80 105.27
CA SER A 341 -139.07 116.80 106.35
C SER A 341 -137.73 116.17 105.96
N PHE A 342 -136.67 116.93 106.26
CA PHE A 342 -135.23 116.63 106.42
C PHE A 342 -134.63 115.21 106.30
N ALA A 343 -133.49 115.14 105.56
CA ALA A 343 -132.26 114.33 105.79
C ALA A 343 -132.35 112.77 105.78
N GLY A 344 -131.26 112.00 105.60
CA GLY A 344 -129.88 112.31 105.17
C GLY A 344 -128.85 111.24 105.63
N VAL A 345 -127.68 111.17 104.94
CA VAL A 345 -126.44 110.39 105.27
C VAL A 345 -126.51 108.81 105.28
N PRO A 346 -125.37 108.05 105.26
CA PRO A 346 -125.25 106.70 104.64
C PRO A 346 -124.63 105.59 105.55
N VAL A 347 -124.07 104.48 105.00
CA VAL A 347 -122.83 103.72 105.38
C VAL A 347 -122.72 102.30 104.69
N GLU A 348 -121.64 101.55 104.90
CA GLU A 348 -121.02 100.45 104.11
C GLU A 348 -121.21 98.98 104.64
N GLU A 349 -120.39 98.04 104.08
CA GLU A 349 -119.80 96.78 104.66
C GLU A 349 -120.28 95.38 104.16
N LYS A 350 -119.54 94.24 104.22
CA LYS A 350 -118.08 93.89 104.03
C LYS A 350 -117.84 92.34 104.14
N GLY A 351 -116.83 91.75 103.46
CA GLY A 351 -116.18 90.43 103.79
C GLY A 351 -116.75 89.11 103.19
N THR A 352 -116.11 87.91 103.20
CA THR A 352 -114.70 87.42 103.45
C THR A 352 -114.50 85.89 103.17
N GLY A 353 -113.35 85.45 102.58
CA GLY A 353 -112.63 84.14 102.80
C GLY A 353 -113.16 82.79 102.22
N ASP A 354 -112.43 81.63 102.20
CA ASP A 354 -110.97 81.33 102.19
C ASP A 354 -110.58 79.80 101.96
N ALA A 355 -109.36 79.51 101.44
CA ALA A 355 -108.45 78.32 101.60
C ALA A 355 -108.81 76.84 101.09
N PRO A 356 -107.97 75.75 101.28
CA PRO A 356 -106.94 75.26 100.30
C PRO A 356 -106.64 73.70 100.16
N GLU A 357 -105.51 73.32 99.49
CA GLU A 357 -104.69 72.03 99.51
C GLU A 357 -105.16 70.75 98.72
N ALA A 358 -104.31 69.78 98.24
CA ALA A 358 -102.84 69.64 98.01
C ALA A 358 -102.35 68.32 97.26
N LYS A 359 -101.10 68.34 96.68
CA LYS A 359 -100.10 67.23 96.41
C LYS A 359 -100.34 66.20 95.24
N GLN A 360 -99.37 65.48 94.62
CA GLN A 360 -97.89 65.28 94.81
C GLN A 360 -97.13 64.70 93.55
N ALA A 361 -95.81 65.02 93.39
CA ALA A 361 -94.63 64.23 92.86
C ALA A 361 -94.66 63.47 91.48
N ASP A 362 -93.58 63.09 90.74
CA ASP A 362 -92.09 63.29 90.67
C ASP A 362 -91.53 62.43 89.46
N ALA A 363 -90.31 62.45 88.86
CA ALA A 363 -89.09 63.31 88.76
C ALA A 363 -88.23 62.88 87.47
N PRO A 364 -86.91 63.18 87.21
CA PRO A 364 -86.37 63.42 85.83
C PRO A 364 -84.97 62.82 85.41
N LYS A 365 -84.33 63.37 84.33
CA LYS A 365 -82.88 63.37 83.91
C LYS A 365 -82.29 62.18 83.10
N ASP A 366 -81.22 62.27 82.26
CA ASP A 366 -80.27 63.35 81.86
C ASP A 366 -79.61 63.15 80.44
N GLU A 367 -78.98 64.24 79.95
CA GLU A 367 -77.98 64.57 78.87
C GLU A 367 -76.81 63.58 78.46
N PRO A 368 -75.85 63.91 77.52
CA PRO A 368 -75.76 64.93 76.42
C PRO A 368 -75.20 64.39 75.04
N ALA A 369 -74.16 64.99 74.43
CA ALA A 369 -73.78 64.92 72.99
C ALA A 369 -72.25 64.89 72.66
N ASP A 370 -71.85 65.34 71.45
CA ASP A 370 -70.49 65.45 70.82
C ASP A 370 -69.80 64.13 70.34
N ALA A 371 -68.74 64.13 69.48
CA ALA A 371 -68.38 64.90 68.26
C ALA A 371 -67.03 64.38 67.67
N LYS A 372 -66.71 64.70 66.39
CA LYS A 372 -65.39 64.54 65.70
C LYS A 372 -64.90 63.09 65.44
N ALA A 373 -63.84 62.84 64.65
CA ALA A 373 -63.32 63.40 63.38
C ALA A 373 -62.13 62.54 62.90
N ASP A 374 -61.79 62.61 61.59
CA ASP A 374 -60.58 62.04 60.96
C ASP A 374 -60.44 60.49 61.07
N GLU A 375 -59.58 59.79 60.30
CA GLU A 375 -58.48 60.23 59.43
C GLU A 375 -58.38 59.32 58.16
N ALA A 376 -57.75 59.81 57.11
CA ALA A 376 -57.25 59.04 55.94
C ALA A 376 -55.70 59.02 56.00
N PRO A 377 -54.90 58.71 54.95
CA PRO A 377 -55.14 58.02 53.68
C PRO A 377 -54.15 56.84 53.49
N ALA A 378 -53.97 56.34 52.25
CA ALA A 378 -52.64 56.19 51.60
C ALA A 378 -52.75 55.53 50.21
N GLU A 379 -51.77 55.79 49.35
CA GLU A 379 -51.67 55.31 47.96
C GLU A 379 -50.21 54.93 47.66
N ALA A 380 -49.98 53.70 47.19
CA ALA A 380 -48.75 53.21 46.55
C ALA A 380 -49.12 51.91 45.78
N ALA A 381 -48.70 51.59 44.55
CA ALA A 381 -47.53 51.93 43.72
C ALA A 381 -46.38 50.89 43.77
N ASP A 382 -45.82 50.67 42.59
CA ASP A 382 -44.63 49.91 42.16
C ASP A 382 -44.58 48.36 42.25
N ASP A 383 -44.27 47.81 41.06
CA ASP A 383 -43.46 46.64 40.70
C ASP A 383 -42.89 45.70 41.78
N ASP A 384 -42.96 44.39 41.50
CA ASP A 384 -41.72 43.65 41.23
C ASP A 384 -41.93 42.59 40.13
N ALA A 385 -40.85 42.23 39.43
CA ALA A 385 -40.79 41.08 38.55
C ALA A 385 -40.32 39.83 39.33
N THR A 386 -40.49 38.64 38.76
CA THR A 386 -39.48 37.56 38.77
C THR A 386 -40.08 36.31 38.10
N GLN A 387 -39.63 36.02 36.89
CA GLN A 387 -39.37 34.64 36.48
C GLN A 387 -38.01 34.59 35.78
N VAL A 388 -37.09 33.89 36.43
CA VAL A 388 -35.73 33.54 35.98
C VAL A 388 -35.67 32.02 36.01
N GLN A 389 -34.79 31.43 35.18
CA GLN A 389 -34.67 29.99 34.92
C GLN A 389 -35.83 29.42 34.07
N GLU A 390 -35.63 28.36 33.27
CA GLU A 390 -34.41 27.54 33.14
C GLU A 390 -34.08 27.23 31.67
N ALA A 391 -32.81 26.95 31.39
CA ALA A 391 -32.33 26.56 30.07
C ALA A 391 -31.65 25.19 30.14
N VAL A 392 -32.29 24.17 29.57
CA VAL A 392 -31.64 22.94 29.09
C VAL A 392 -32.31 22.57 27.77
N SER A 393 -31.49 22.34 26.74
CA SER A 393 -31.89 21.70 25.49
C SER A 393 -30.74 20.82 25.02
N ASP A 394 -30.90 19.51 25.13
CA ASP A 394 -30.14 18.50 24.40
C ASP A 394 -30.62 18.40 22.93
#